data_AF-G9XHX4-F1
#
_entry.id   AF-G9XHX4-F1
#
_cell.length_a   1.000
_cell.length_b   1.000
_cell.length_c   1.000
_cell.angle_alpha   90.00
_cell.angle_beta   90.00
_cell.angle_gamma   90.00
#
_symmetry.space_group_name_H-M   'P 1'
#
loop_
_entity.id
_entity.type
_entity.pdbx_description
1 polymer ?
#
loop_
_entity_poly.entity_id
_entity_poly.type
_entity_poly.pdbx_seq_one_letter_code
_entity_poly.pdbx_strand_id
1 'polypeptide(L)' 'MPPGMEYDVAKKTNRFVFLLKSLLRSKTGFIGLLIVIGVVFTALFAPQLAPQSPYTIDLDKMLLPPAWMEGGES' A
#
# COMPACT_ATOMS: atom_id res chain seq x y z
N MET A 1 35.83 -7.03 -43.28
CA MET A 1 35.25 -6.00 -42.40
C MET A 1 34.55 -4.98 -43.28
N PRO A 2 33.21 -4.82 -43.26
CA PRO A 2 32.54 -3.87 -44.15
C PRO A 2 32.58 -2.43 -43.60
N PRO A 3 32.95 -1.43 -44.42
CA PRO A 3 32.86 -0.02 -44.08
C PRO A 3 31.40 0.47 -44.11
N GLY A 4 30.95 1.18 -43.06
CA GLY A 4 29.63 1.83 -43.02
C GLY A 4 28.68 1.41 -41.89
N MET A 5 29.11 0.55 -40.96
CA MET A 5 28.30 0.18 -39.80
C MET A 5 28.54 1.17 -38.65
N GLU A 6 27.84 2.29 -38.65
CA GLU A 6 27.75 3.18 -37.50
C GLU A 6 26.91 2.49 -36.43
N TYR A 7 27.53 2.15 -35.30
CA TYR A 7 26.86 1.48 -34.20
C TYR A 7 26.12 2.54 -33.38
N ASP A 8 24.81 2.66 -33.57
CA ASP A 8 23.97 3.41 -32.65
C ASP A 8 23.93 2.65 -31.30
N VAL A 9 24.76 3.09 -30.35
CA VAL A 9 24.79 2.54 -29.00
C VAL A 9 23.46 2.91 -28.34
N ALA A 10 22.50 1.99 -28.36
CA ALA A 10 21.18 2.17 -27.77
C ALA A 10 21.32 2.65 -26.32
N LYS A 11 21.06 3.93 -26.10
CA LYS A 11 21.15 4.56 -24.78
C LYS A 11 20.06 3.99 -23.89
N LYS A 12 20.42 3.07 -22.99
CA LYS A 12 19.53 2.49 -21.98
C LYS A 12 19.13 3.57 -20.96
N THR A 13 18.19 4.42 -21.35
CA THR A 13 17.61 5.43 -20.47
C THR A 13 16.82 4.71 -19.38
N ASN A 14 17.03 5.10 -18.12
CA ASN A 14 16.30 4.56 -16.98
C ASN A 14 14.83 5.00 -17.06
N ARG A 15 14.03 4.29 -17.86
CA ARG A 15 12.60 4.53 -18.11
C ARG A 15 11.82 4.72 -16.80
N PHE A 16 12.19 3.98 -15.76
CA PHE A 16 11.62 4.10 -14.42
C PHE A 16 11.80 5.50 -13.80
N VAL A 17 12.99 6.10 -13.92
CA VAL A 17 13.26 7.44 -13.37
C VAL A 17 12.50 8.51 -14.16
N PHE A 18 12.39 8.33 -15.49
CA PHE A 18 11.59 9.20 -16.34
C PHE A 18 10.10 9.12 -16.00
N LEU A 19 9.57 7.91 -15.79
CA LEU A 19 8.18 7.68 -15.41
C LEU A 19 7.87 8.21 -14.00
N LEU A 20 8.73 7.97 -13.00
CA LEU A 20 8.59 8.53 -11.65
C LEU A 20 8.61 10.07 -11.69
N LYS A 21 9.53 10.67 -12.44
CA LYS A 21 9.63 12.12 -12.59
C LYS A 21 8.40 12.71 -13.29
N SER A 22 7.83 12.00 -14.25
CA SER A 22 6.59 12.42 -14.91
C SER A 22 5.38 12.31 -13.98
N LEU A 23 5.33 11.29 -13.12
CA LEU A 23 4.26 11.07 -12.15
C LEU A 23 4.26 12.10 -11.02
N LEU A 24 5.46 12.50 -10.55
CA LEU A 24 5.66 13.54 -9.53
C LEU A 24 5.34 14.97 -10.02
N ARG A 25 5.26 15.19 -11.34
CA ARG A 25 4.99 16.53 -11.91
C ARG A 25 3.48 16.85 -11.98
N SER A 26 2.61 15.86 -11.84
CA SER A 26 1.16 16.00 -11.95
C SER A 26 0.50 16.12 -10.57
N LYS A 27 -0.38 17.11 -10.37
CA LYS A 27 -1.17 17.25 -9.12
C LYS A 27 -1.98 15.97 -8.80
N THR A 28 -2.48 15.28 -9.82
CA THR A 28 -3.24 14.03 -9.69
C THR A 28 -2.36 12.85 -9.22
N GLY A 29 -1.12 12.77 -9.69
CA GLY A 29 -0.17 11.72 -9.29
C GLY A 29 0.25 11.85 -7.82
N PHE A 30 0.35 13.09 -7.32
CA PHE A 30 0.63 13.37 -5.91
C PHE A 30 -0.49 12.92 -4.98
N ILE A 31 -1.76 13.11 -5.37
CA ILE A 31 -2.92 12.60 -4.60
C ILE A 31 -2.87 11.08 -4.50
N GLY A 32 -2.63 10.37 -5.61
CA GLY A 32 -2.53 8.91 -5.61
C GLY A 32 -1.38 8.42 -4.73
N LEU A 33 -0.23 9.09 -4.81
CA LEU A 33 0.93 8.79 -3.97
C LEU A 33 0.60 8.99 -2.47
N LEU A 34 -0.09 10.08 -2.12
CA LEU A 34 -0.50 10.34 -0.72
C LEU A 34 -1.41 9.23 -0.17
N ILE A 35 -2.38 8.76 -0.96
CA ILE A 35 -3.28 7.68 -0.55
C ILE A 35 -2.49 6.39 -0.31
N VAL A 36 -1.61 6.01 -1.25
CA VAL A 36 -0.79 4.80 -1.13
C VAL A 36 0.09 4.88 0.11
N ILE A 37 0.73 6.03 0.34
CA ILE A 37 1.51 6.27 1.55
C ILE A 37 0.63 6.07 2.79
N GLY A 38 -0.55 6.68 2.84
CA GLY A 38 -1.50 6.52 3.95
C GLY A 38 -1.83 5.05 4.23
N VAL A 39 -2.11 4.25 3.20
CA VAL A 39 -2.38 2.81 3.35
C VAL A 39 -1.16 2.05 3.88
N VAL A 40 0.05 2.36 3.40
CA VAL A 40 1.29 1.75 3.89
C VAL A 40 1.51 2.09 5.37
N PHE A 41 1.27 3.34 5.77
CA PHE A 41 1.30 3.73 7.17
C PHE A 41 0.26 2.94 7.98
N THR A 42 -1.00 2.88 7.55
CA THR A 42 -2.03 2.07 8.22
C THR A 42 -1.61 0.61 8.36
N ALA A 43 -0.95 0.02 7.36
CA ALA A 43 -0.46 -1.36 7.43
C ALA A 43 0.70 -1.53 8.43
N LEU A 44 1.64 -0.57 8.50
CA LEU A 44 2.73 -0.58 9.47
C LEU A 44 2.21 -0.48 10.91
N PHE A 45 1.18 0.34 11.12
CA PHE A 45 0.54 0.54 12.41
C PHE A 45 -0.64 -0.43 12.65
N ALA A 46 -0.95 -1.33 11.72
CA ALA A 46 -2.03 -2.31 11.83
C ALA A 46 -2.01 -3.13 13.15
N PRO A 47 -0.86 -3.66 13.63
CA PRO A 47 -0.85 -4.41 14.89
C PRO A 47 -1.16 -3.53 16.12
N GLN A 48 -0.99 -2.21 16.03
CA GLN A 48 -1.35 -1.27 17.09
C GLN A 48 -2.80 -0.79 16.97
N LEU A 49 -3.32 -0.64 15.74
CA LEU A 49 -4.71 -0.23 15.48
C LEU A 49 -5.71 -1.36 15.72
N ALA A 50 -5.34 -2.59 15.40
CA ALA A 50 -6.19 -3.76 15.53
C ALA A 50 -5.36 -4.94 16.10
N PRO A 51 -5.05 -4.93 17.40
CA PRO A 51 -4.35 -6.04 18.05
C PRO A 51 -5.20 -7.31 18.12
N GLN A 52 -6.54 -7.18 18.02
CA GLN A 52 -7.47 -8.30 18.03
C GLN A 52 -7.44 -9.00 16.67
N SER A 53 -6.70 -10.11 16.61
CA SER A 53 -6.67 -11.01 15.46
C SER A 53 -8.09 -11.55 15.20
N PRO A 54 -8.71 -11.28 14.04
CA PRO A 54 -10.06 -11.78 13.71
C PRO A 54 -10.10 -13.31 13.54
N TYR A 55 -8.94 -13.97 13.57
CA TYR A 55 -8.80 -15.42 13.51
C TYR A 55 -9.06 -16.11 14.85
N THR A 56 -9.06 -15.36 15.95
CA THR A 56 -9.43 -15.83 17.29
C THR A 56 -10.89 -15.47 17.54
N ILE A 57 -11.78 -16.40 17.23
CA ILE A 57 -13.20 -16.31 17.58
C ILE A 57 -13.38 -16.93 18.96
N ASP A 58 -13.65 -16.11 19.97
CA ASP A 58 -14.03 -16.58 21.31
C ASP A 58 -15.47 -17.16 21.25
N LEU A 59 -15.59 -18.48 21.16
CA LEU A 59 -16.90 -19.17 21.16
C LEU A 59 -17.70 -18.88 22.43
N ASP A 60 -17.02 -18.67 23.57
CA ASP A 60 -17.66 -18.32 24.84
C ASP A 60 -18.31 -16.94 24.79
N LYS A 61 -17.73 -15.99 24.02
CA LYS A 61 -18.30 -14.65 23.82
C LYS A 61 -19.42 -14.61 22.79
N MET A 62 -19.60 -15.67 22.01
CA MET A 62 -20.69 -15.78 21.04
C MET A 62 -22.05 -15.97 21.70
N LEU A 63 -22.07 -16.46 22.95
CA LEU A 63 -23.27 -16.61 23.79
C LEU A 63 -23.54 -15.38 24.66
N LEU A 64 -22.61 -14.44 24.71
CA LEU A 64 -22.83 -13.19 25.43
C LEU A 64 -23.75 -12.28 24.61
N PRO A 65 -24.70 -11.60 25.27
CA PRO A 65 -25.48 -10.59 24.60
C PRO A 65 -24.55 -9.47 24.13
N PRO A 66 -24.92 -8.75 23.05
CA PRO A 66 -24.05 -7.73 22.47
C PRO A 66 -23.69 -6.64 23.48
N ALA A 67 -22.55 -5.97 23.30
CA ALA A 67 -21.98 -5.02 24.28
C ALA A 67 -22.91 -3.84 24.69
N TRP A 68 -24.03 -3.63 23.98
CA TRP A 68 -25.05 -2.63 24.28
C TRP A 68 -26.26 -3.18 25.06
N MET A 69 -26.26 -4.46 25.41
CA MET A 69 -27.34 -5.17 26.10
C MET A 69 -26.86 -5.68 27.46
N GLU A 70 -27.77 -5.78 28.43
CA GLU A 70 -27.47 -6.15 29.82
C GLU A 70 -26.86 -7.57 29.88
N GLY A 71 -25.65 -7.68 30.42
CA GLY A 71 -24.82 -8.90 30.38
C GLY A 71 -23.77 -8.95 29.26
N GLY A 72 -23.68 -7.92 28.42
CA GLY A 72 -22.65 -7.76 27.40
C GLY A 72 -21.43 -7.04 27.95
N GLU A 73 -20.29 -7.72 27.99
CA GLU A 73 -19.02 -7.17 28.43
C GLU A 73 -18.32 -6.41 27.28
N SER A 74 -17.67 -5.30 27.62
CA SER A 74 -17.16 -4.27 26.70
C SER A 74 -15.66 -4.40 26.43
#